data_AF-A0A6B2FVD9-F1
#
_entry.id   AF-A0A6B2FVD9-F1
#
_cell.length_a   1.000
_cell.length_b   1.000
_cell.length_c   1.000
_cell.angle_alpha   90.00
_cell.angle_beta   90.00
_cell.angle_gamma   90.00
#
_symmetry.space_group_name_H-M   'P 1'
#
loop_
_entity.id
_entity.type
_entity.pdbx_description
1 polymer ?
#
loop_
_entity_poly.entity_id
_entity_poly.type
_entity_poly.pdbx_seq_one_letter_code
_entity_poly.pdbx_strand_id
1 'polypeptide(L)'
;QLKIGEFYLSPLLEIEHFKLSDPLLFFSNMYHVFLQSKTIETKYSCIKAMTKIYPKHCKEIGKFDDINYIFHLLKMARIKHERDLFLDFLKQLSLNKENARKLISVDALTYLVDLSTLAHLHVTRAIVPLQTLMLEGSYSNSFSYPEWFIDQTQTTSSAFSIEQLKEKYESGEIKDNTKIWAQGMEGWKLLEDIPQLKWTILDTGISVLNESDLAIVSLDILIQSCKFFPNINDQSAIIRPLPRSKRQLSNFRCLPHICQLLLTFHPPIVERVSILLNEIMLENPVLPQLYITGCYYFLLMYTGSNIGPIAKFLKSTHLKQGFNSEEKKRNNRISNSILSPVLPAALISYLESYDHIKFSEAFLGECDTPELIWSSEMRRYMMEKIALHLADFTPRLKNNIKSVYIYCPIPHIEYEVLKNELFCGRYYLKHLCDTVKFPNWPIVDIVQTLRDILDAWKEEVNKKMPTISLSEALKVLELEPEETHEDSVIRRTYLKLAAKYHPDKNPDGRQIFEQIVKAYEHLCNFSNKDYSPSTYNIRLILKSQSILFVNHKTGIKLVATSRASTLQVPRISHAHTNYFQRD
;
A
#
# COMPACT_ATOMS: atom_id res chain seq x y z
N GLN A 1 35.09 -36.35 8.57
CA GLN A 1 34.11 -35.44 9.22
C GLN A 1 34.88 -34.29 9.87
N LEU A 2 34.42 -33.06 9.71
CA LEU A 2 35.08 -31.87 10.26
C LEU A 2 34.76 -31.76 11.77
N LYS A 3 35.80 -31.73 12.62
CA LYS A 3 35.69 -31.48 14.06
C LYS A 3 36.15 -30.05 14.33
N ILE A 4 35.34 -29.26 15.03
CA ILE A 4 35.71 -27.92 15.50
C ILE A 4 35.46 -27.90 17.00
N GLY A 5 36.48 -27.57 17.80
CA GLY A 5 36.41 -27.71 19.26
C GLY A 5 36.02 -29.13 19.67
N GLU A 6 34.98 -29.25 20.52
CA GLU A 6 34.47 -30.54 21.00
C GLU A 6 33.44 -31.20 20.07
N PHE A 7 32.97 -30.53 19.02
CA PHE A 7 31.84 -31.00 18.21
C PHE A 7 32.23 -31.39 16.79
N TYR A 8 31.62 -32.47 16.31
CA TYR A 8 31.57 -32.77 14.88
C TYR A 8 30.44 -31.99 14.24
N LEU A 9 30.69 -31.44 13.05
CA LEU A 9 29.78 -30.50 12.41
C LEU A 9 28.48 -31.16 11.92
N SER A 10 28.54 -32.40 11.41
CA SER A 10 27.36 -33.12 10.94
C SER A 10 26.36 -33.43 12.08
N PRO A 11 26.78 -34.01 13.23
CA PRO A 11 25.89 -34.18 14.38
C PRO A 11 25.34 -32.86 14.93
N LEU A 12 26.15 -31.79 14.95
CA LEU A 12 25.71 -30.47 15.43
C LEU A 12 24.55 -29.90 14.58
N LEU A 13 24.57 -30.17 13.27
CA LEU A 13 23.49 -29.75 12.37
C LEU A 13 22.20 -30.54 12.59
N GLU A 14 22.28 -31.76 13.11
CA GLU A 14 21.11 -32.62 13.41
C GLU A 14 20.51 -32.36 14.80
N ILE A 15 21.34 -31.98 15.78
CA ILE A 15 20.89 -31.83 17.19
C ILE A 15 20.14 -30.52 17.42
N GLU A 16 18.90 -30.57 17.92
CA GLU A 16 18.13 -29.36 18.25
C GLU A 16 18.62 -28.65 19.52
N HIS A 17 19.06 -29.40 20.53
CA HIS A 17 19.52 -28.85 21.82
C HIS A 17 20.98 -29.23 22.08
N PHE A 18 21.86 -28.22 22.10
CA PHE A 18 23.27 -28.39 22.45
C PHE A 18 23.68 -27.31 23.45
N LYS A 19 24.62 -27.63 24.33
CA LYS A 19 25.26 -26.67 25.24
C LYS A 19 26.70 -26.46 24.81
N LEU A 20 27.08 -25.22 24.58
CA LEU A 20 28.45 -24.81 24.29
C LEU A 20 29.05 -24.20 25.56
N SER A 21 30.24 -24.66 25.95
CA SER A 21 30.95 -24.13 27.12
C SER A 21 31.48 -22.71 26.88
N ASP A 22 31.94 -22.43 25.65
CA ASP A 22 32.36 -21.10 25.20
C ASP A 22 31.83 -20.85 23.77
N PRO A 23 30.64 -20.26 23.63
CA PRO A 23 30.03 -20.02 22.33
C PRO A 23 30.81 -19.04 21.46
N LEU A 24 31.47 -18.04 22.06
CA LEU A 24 32.23 -17.03 21.32
C LEU A 24 33.45 -17.65 20.66
N LEU A 25 34.26 -18.38 21.43
CA LEU A 25 35.44 -19.06 20.90
C LEU A 25 35.06 -20.09 19.85
N PHE A 26 34.00 -20.88 20.10
CA PHE A 26 33.52 -21.86 19.14
C PHE A 26 33.07 -21.22 17.83
N PHE A 27 32.30 -20.13 17.91
CA PHE A 27 31.81 -19.39 16.75
C PHE A 27 32.97 -18.78 15.93
N SER A 28 33.94 -18.16 16.61
CA SER A 28 35.15 -17.60 15.98
C SER A 28 35.98 -18.70 15.30
N ASN A 29 36.17 -19.85 15.94
CA ASN A 29 36.87 -20.98 15.35
C ASN A 29 36.16 -21.50 14.08
N MET A 30 34.83 -21.59 14.10
CA MET A 30 34.06 -21.96 12.90
C MET A 30 34.23 -20.95 11.77
N TYR A 31 34.24 -19.66 12.10
CA TYR A 31 34.47 -18.63 11.11
C TYR A 31 35.88 -18.68 10.52
N HIS A 32 36.91 -18.93 11.34
CA HIS A 32 38.27 -19.14 10.85
C HIS A 32 38.37 -20.33 9.89
N VAL A 33 37.71 -21.45 10.21
CA VAL A 33 37.67 -22.61 9.31
C VAL A 33 36.94 -22.29 8.01
N PHE A 34 35.85 -21.52 8.06
CA PHE A 34 35.16 -21.02 6.87
C PHE A 34 36.09 -20.19 5.97
N LEU A 35 36.89 -19.29 6.55
CA LEU A 35 37.83 -18.45 5.80
C LEU A 35 38.99 -19.25 5.18
N GLN A 36 39.54 -20.21 5.93
CA GLN A 36 40.72 -20.98 5.50
C GLN A 36 40.40 -22.13 4.57
N SER A 37 39.15 -22.61 4.58
CA SER A 37 38.81 -23.80 3.81
C SER A 37 38.91 -23.57 2.30
N LYS A 38 39.43 -24.57 1.59
CA LYS A 38 39.45 -24.64 0.13
C LYS A 38 38.24 -25.35 -0.46
N THR A 39 37.52 -26.15 0.34
CA THR A 39 36.38 -26.94 -0.15
C THR A 39 35.07 -26.22 0.12
N ILE A 40 34.21 -26.17 -0.90
CA ILE A 40 32.93 -25.47 -0.84
C ILE A 40 31.98 -26.13 0.19
N GLU A 41 31.97 -27.45 0.26
CA GLU A 41 31.11 -28.22 1.19
C GLU A 41 31.37 -27.90 2.66
N THR A 42 32.65 -27.75 3.03
CA THR A 42 33.00 -27.41 4.42
C THR A 42 32.65 -25.96 4.72
N LYS A 43 32.81 -25.03 3.75
CA LYS A 43 32.34 -23.65 3.89
C LYS A 43 30.85 -23.59 4.15
N TYR A 44 30.05 -24.32 3.35
CA TYR A 44 28.60 -24.38 3.53
C TYR A 44 28.21 -24.96 4.89
N SER A 45 28.89 -26.04 5.30
CA SER A 45 28.63 -26.68 6.59
C SER A 45 28.94 -25.72 7.74
N CYS A 46 30.05 -24.99 7.67
CA CYS A 46 30.40 -23.96 8.66
C CYS A 46 29.34 -22.88 8.75
N ILE A 47 28.93 -22.28 7.61
CA ILE A 47 27.88 -21.25 7.60
C ILE A 47 26.56 -21.78 8.16
N LYS A 48 26.11 -22.98 7.75
CA LYS A 48 24.90 -23.62 8.30
C LYS A 48 24.96 -23.75 9.83
N ALA A 49 26.10 -24.18 10.36
CA ALA A 49 26.27 -24.30 11.81
C ALA A 49 26.31 -22.93 12.50
N MET A 50 27.00 -21.94 11.91
CA MET A 50 27.04 -20.56 12.44
C MET A 50 25.64 -19.98 12.52
N THR A 51 24.84 -20.14 11.45
CA THR A 51 23.43 -19.73 11.38
C THR A 51 22.59 -20.40 12.47
N LYS A 52 22.82 -21.68 12.76
CA LYS A 52 22.09 -22.41 13.83
C LYS A 52 22.49 -21.98 15.25
N ILE A 53 23.76 -21.63 15.46
CA ILE A 53 24.33 -21.31 16.78
C ILE A 53 24.03 -19.88 17.20
N TYR A 54 24.20 -18.93 16.27
CA TYR A 54 24.13 -17.51 16.57
C TYR A 54 22.84 -17.06 17.29
N PRO A 55 21.62 -17.43 16.87
CA PRO A 55 20.41 -16.98 17.55
C PRO A 55 20.30 -17.47 19.01
N LYS A 56 20.88 -18.63 19.33
CA LYS A 56 20.86 -19.21 20.68
C LYS A 56 21.84 -18.53 21.64
N HIS A 57 22.96 -18.03 21.11
CA HIS A 57 24.05 -17.44 21.89
C HIS A 57 24.37 -16.00 21.49
N CYS A 58 23.39 -15.28 20.91
CA CYS A 58 23.61 -13.94 20.34
C CYS A 58 24.14 -12.93 21.38
N LYS A 59 23.73 -13.05 22.65
CA LYS A 59 24.21 -12.18 23.74
C LYS A 59 25.68 -12.45 24.10
N GLU A 60 26.11 -13.70 24.05
CA GLU A 60 27.46 -14.13 24.42
C GLU A 60 28.45 -13.89 23.28
N ILE A 61 28.05 -14.20 22.04
CA ILE A 61 28.85 -13.98 20.84
C ILE A 61 28.95 -12.47 20.54
N GLY A 62 27.85 -11.72 20.72
CA GLY A 62 27.85 -10.28 20.49
C GLY A 62 27.92 -9.90 19.02
N LYS A 63 28.66 -8.84 18.71
CA LYS A 63 28.76 -8.30 17.35
C LYS A 63 29.60 -9.21 16.44
N PHE A 64 29.28 -9.24 15.16
CA PHE A 64 30.08 -9.91 14.14
C PHE A 64 30.76 -8.86 13.25
N ASP A 65 32.09 -8.86 13.21
CA ASP A 65 32.83 -7.79 12.55
C ASP A 65 32.84 -7.89 11.02
N ASP A 66 32.76 -9.09 10.45
CA ASP A 66 32.90 -9.35 9.01
C ASP A 66 31.57 -9.40 8.23
N ILE A 67 30.56 -8.67 8.70
CA ILE A 67 29.26 -8.55 8.00
C ILE A 67 29.43 -8.07 6.57
N ASN A 68 30.34 -7.13 6.33
CA ASN A 68 30.61 -6.56 5.01
C ASN A 68 31.09 -7.65 4.03
N TYR A 69 31.91 -8.58 4.51
CA TYR A 69 32.40 -9.69 3.72
C TYR A 69 31.28 -10.69 3.39
N ILE A 70 30.46 -11.07 4.37
CA ILE A 70 29.30 -11.95 4.12
C ILE A 70 28.30 -11.31 3.14
N PHE A 71 28.04 -10.01 3.30
CA PHE A 71 27.17 -9.28 2.37
C PHE A 71 27.77 -9.20 0.96
N HIS A 72 29.09 -9.01 0.84
CA HIS A 72 29.77 -9.08 -0.44
C HIS A 72 29.65 -10.47 -1.08
N LEU A 73 29.82 -11.56 -0.31
CA LEU A 73 29.62 -12.92 -0.81
C LEU A 73 28.18 -13.14 -1.29
N LEU A 74 27.18 -12.64 -0.57
CA LEU A 74 25.77 -12.69 -1.02
C LEU A 74 25.60 -11.98 -2.37
N LYS A 75 26.20 -10.80 -2.56
CA LYS A 75 26.14 -10.07 -3.83
C LYS A 75 26.83 -10.82 -4.97
N MET A 76 27.94 -11.50 -4.69
CA MET A 76 28.73 -12.24 -5.70
C MET A 76 28.19 -13.65 -5.98
N ALA A 77 27.35 -14.21 -5.11
CA ALA A 77 26.80 -15.56 -5.26
C ALA A 77 26.13 -15.75 -6.62
N ARG A 78 26.45 -16.85 -7.31
CA ARG A 78 25.83 -17.24 -8.60
C ARG A 78 24.94 -18.49 -8.47
N ILE A 79 25.03 -19.18 -7.33
CA ILE A 79 24.28 -20.39 -7.02
C ILE A 79 23.17 -20.04 -6.03
N LYS A 80 21.93 -20.51 -6.28
CA LYS A 80 20.77 -20.22 -5.41
C LYS A 80 20.99 -20.69 -3.96
N HIS A 81 21.55 -21.88 -3.79
CA HIS A 81 21.88 -22.42 -2.47
C HIS A 81 22.87 -21.52 -1.69
N GLU A 82 23.87 -20.92 -2.34
CA GLU A 82 24.80 -19.99 -1.69
C GLU A 82 24.10 -18.71 -1.24
N ARG A 83 23.29 -18.12 -2.13
CA ARG A 83 22.47 -16.95 -1.83
C ARG A 83 21.62 -17.19 -0.60
N ASP A 84 20.90 -18.30 -0.57
CA ASP A 84 19.99 -18.66 0.52
C ASP A 84 20.74 -18.82 1.84
N LEU A 85 21.91 -19.48 1.82
CA LEU A 85 22.76 -19.65 3.00
C LEU A 85 23.27 -18.34 3.57
N PHE A 86 23.84 -17.46 2.73
CA PHE A 86 24.36 -16.19 3.21
C PHE A 86 23.23 -15.28 3.68
N LEU A 87 22.08 -15.28 2.99
CA LEU A 87 20.93 -14.49 3.41
C LEU A 87 20.37 -14.95 4.76
N ASP A 88 20.20 -16.26 4.98
CA ASP A 88 19.72 -16.77 6.26
C ASP A 88 20.73 -16.50 7.39
N PHE A 89 22.04 -16.61 7.10
CA PHE A 89 23.06 -16.21 8.07
C PHE A 89 22.97 -14.72 8.44
N LEU A 90 22.83 -13.83 7.45
CA LEU A 90 22.62 -12.40 7.70
C LEU A 90 21.33 -12.12 8.50
N LYS A 91 20.26 -12.90 8.27
CA LYS A 91 19.04 -12.85 9.09
C LYS A 91 19.34 -13.12 10.55
N GLN A 92 20.08 -14.17 10.87
CA GLN A 92 20.43 -14.47 12.26
C GLN A 92 21.35 -13.40 12.85
N LEU A 93 22.36 -12.94 12.09
CA LEU A 93 23.24 -11.86 12.53
C LEU A 93 22.49 -10.56 12.83
N SER A 94 21.40 -10.29 12.10
CA SER A 94 20.55 -9.10 12.30
C SER A 94 19.85 -9.06 13.65
N LEU A 95 19.86 -10.13 14.46
CA LEU A 95 19.33 -10.14 15.82
C LEU A 95 20.13 -9.27 16.80
N ASN A 96 21.34 -8.84 16.44
CA ASN A 96 22.15 -7.92 17.23
C ASN A 96 22.09 -6.49 16.66
N LYS A 97 21.90 -5.49 17.53
CA LYS A 97 21.77 -4.07 17.16
C LYS A 97 23.01 -3.52 16.43
N GLU A 98 24.21 -3.89 16.85
CA GLU A 98 25.47 -3.44 16.22
C GLU A 98 25.60 -4.02 14.81
N ASN A 99 25.19 -5.27 14.63
CA ASN A 99 25.20 -5.94 13.33
C ASN A 99 24.19 -5.30 12.37
N ALA A 100 22.97 -5.03 12.85
CA ALA A 100 21.96 -4.30 12.09
C ALA A 100 22.47 -2.91 11.68
N ARG A 101 23.19 -2.19 12.56
CA ARG A 101 23.85 -0.92 12.21
C ARG A 101 24.86 -1.09 11.08
N LYS A 102 25.66 -2.17 11.10
CA LYS A 102 26.65 -2.45 10.06
C LYS A 102 25.98 -2.77 8.72
N LEU A 103 24.90 -3.56 8.70
CA LEU A 103 24.09 -3.82 7.50
C LEU A 103 23.54 -2.53 6.88
N ILE A 104 23.03 -1.61 7.70
CA ILE A 104 22.57 -0.28 7.26
C ILE A 104 23.72 0.52 6.64
N SER A 105 24.92 0.44 7.23
CA SER A 105 26.09 1.22 6.79
C SER A 105 26.59 0.82 5.39
N VAL A 106 26.49 -0.47 5.04
CA VAL A 106 26.89 -1.02 3.72
C VAL A 106 25.79 -1.04 2.68
N ASP A 107 24.67 -0.36 2.95
CA ASP A 107 23.50 -0.29 2.06
C ASP A 107 22.85 -1.66 1.75
N ALA A 108 22.96 -2.61 2.69
CA ALA A 108 22.35 -3.93 2.54
C ALA A 108 20.82 -3.86 2.42
N LEU A 109 20.18 -2.86 3.04
CA LEU A 109 18.72 -2.73 3.01
C LEU A 109 18.17 -2.52 1.60
N THR A 110 18.83 -1.72 0.77
CA THR A 110 18.44 -1.49 -0.64
C THR A 110 18.50 -2.81 -1.42
N TYR A 111 19.58 -3.57 -1.24
CA TYR A 111 19.74 -4.88 -1.90
C TYR A 111 18.71 -5.91 -1.43
N LEU A 112 18.35 -5.90 -0.14
CA LEU A 112 17.30 -6.76 0.40
C LEU A 112 15.90 -6.41 -0.15
N VAL A 113 15.62 -5.12 -0.37
CA VAL A 113 14.41 -4.72 -1.10
C VAL A 113 14.43 -5.30 -2.51
N ASP A 114 15.56 -5.21 -3.23
CA ASP A 114 15.67 -5.78 -4.57
C ASP A 114 15.41 -7.30 -4.59
N LEU A 115 16.01 -8.06 -3.66
CA LEU A 115 15.73 -9.49 -3.52
C LEU A 115 14.26 -9.76 -3.19
N SER A 116 13.64 -8.96 -2.34
CA SER A 116 12.23 -9.16 -1.97
C SER A 116 11.28 -8.98 -3.15
N THR A 117 11.61 -8.13 -4.13
CA THR A 117 10.77 -7.93 -5.32
C THR A 117 10.67 -9.16 -6.22
N LEU A 118 11.57 -10.13 -6.09
CA LEU A 118 11.50 -11.42 -6.80
C LEU A 118 10.22 -12.20 -6.45
N ALA A 119 9.57 -11.92 -5.32
CA ALA A 119 8.29 -12.54 -4.96
C ALA A 119 7.15 -12.30 -5.95
N HIS A 120 7.29 -11.34 -6.87
CA HIS A 120 6.36 -11.12 -7.99
C HIS A 120 6.48 -12.18 -9.10
N LEU A 121 7.60 -12.91 -9.15
CA LEU A 121 7.89 -13.95 -10.15
C LEU A 121 7.50 -15.35 -9.67
N HIS A 122 6.96 -15.48 -8.45
CA HIS A 122 6.61 -16.77 -7.87
C HIS A 122 5.42 -17.41 -8.61
N VAL A 123 5.65 -18.53 -9.29
CA VAL A 123 4.66 -19.19 -10.18
C VAL A 123 3.76 -20.19 -9.45
N THR A 124 4.24 -20.85 -8.39
CA THR A 124 3.49 -21.93 -7.69
C THR A 124 2.49 -21.43 -6.64
N ARG A 125 2.32 -20.11 -6.48
CA ARG A 125 1.36 -19.54 -5.54
C ARG A 125 -0.06 -19.77 -6.04
N ALA A 126 -0.97 -20.15 -5.13
CA ALA A 126 -2.41 -20.17 -5.42
C ALA A 126 -2.85 -18.76 -5.88
N ILE A 127 -3.39 -18.68 -7.09
CA ILE A 127 -3.86 -17.44 -7.69
C ILE A 127 -5.20 -17.08 -7.05
N VAL A 128 -5.31 -15.87 -6.51
CA VAL A 128 -6.57 -15.38 -5.93
C VAL A 128 -7.53 -15.04 -7.08
N PRO A 129 -8.85 -15.33 -6.99
CA PRO A 129 -9.80 -15.04 -8.08
C PRO A 129 -9.77 -13.59 -8.61
N LEU A 130 -9.45 -12.61 -7.76
CA LEU A 130 -9.26 -11.22 -8.15
C LEU A 130 -7.96 -10.99 -8.95
N GLN A 131 -6.90 -11.78 -8.75
CA GLN A 131 -5.78 -11.82 -9.70
C GLN A 131 -6.23 -12.35 -11.05
N THR A 132 -7.18 -13.29 -11.09
CA THR A 132 -7.77 -13.76 -12.36
C THR A 132 -8.58 -12.65 -13.02
N LEU A 133 -9.39 -11.87 -12.29
CA LEU A 133 -10.08 -10.68 -12.83
C LEU A 133 -9.11 -9.59 -13.33
N MET A 134 -7.95 -9.42 -12.66
CA MET A 134 -6.87 -8.54 -13.13
C MET A 134 -6.16 -9.07 -14.38
N LEU A 135 -6.20 -10.38 -14.63
CA LEU A 135 -5.65 -11.04 -15.82
C LEU A 135 -6.69 -11.17 -16.95
N GLU A 136 -7.98 -11.25 -16.61
CA GLU A 136 -9.13 -11.36 -17.53
C GLU A 136 -9.62 -10.00 -18.01
N GLY A 137 -9.54 -8.94 -17.19
CA GLY A 137 -9.76 -7.55 -17.64
C GLY A 137 -8.76 -7.11 -18.72
N SER A 138 -7.66 -7.85 -18.87
CA SER A 138 -6.76 -7.85 -20.02
C SER A 138 -7.13 -8.97 -21.00
N TYR A 139 -8.29 -8.87 -21.67
CA TYR A 139 -8.64 -9.70 -22.85
C TYR A 139 -7.74 -9.43 -24.08
N SER A 140 -6.49 -8.99 -23.87
CA SER A 140 -5.48 -8.90 -24.91
C SER A 140 -4.11 -9.29 -24.35
N ASN A 141 -3.72 -10.52 -24.69
CA ASN A 141 -2.36 -11.06 -24.65
C ASN A 141 -1.67 -11.11 -23.27
N SER A 142 -2.00 -12.17 -22.54
CA SER A 142 -1.00 -12.89 -21.75
C SER A 142 0.27 -13.10 -22.60
N PHE A 143 1.43 -12.82 -22.00
CA PHE A 143 2.81 -13.12 -22.47
C PHE A 143 3.46 -12.08 -23.39
N SER A 144 4.56 -11.50 -22.88
CA SER A 144 5.48 -10.58 -23.55
C SER A 144 5.05 -9.11 -23.63
N TYR A 145 5.16 -8.40 -22.50
CA TYR A 145 5.39 -6.94 -22.56
C TYR A 145 6.89 -6.71 -22.68
N PRO A 146 7.40 -6.33 -23.86
CA PRO A 146 8.81 -6.04 -24.01
C PRO A 146 9.14 -4.77 -23.21
N GLU A 147 9.90 -4.92 -22.12
CA GLU A 147 10.30 -3.82 -21.23
C GLU A 147 11.82 -3.61 -21.15
N TRP A 148 12.60 -4.56 -21.68
CA TRP A 148 14.04 -4.59 -21.51
C TRP A 148 14.78 -4.09 -22.75
N PHE A 149 15.81 -3.28 -22.54
CA PHE A 149 16.64 -2.72 -23.60
C PHE A 149 18.08 -3.19 -23.43
N ILE A 150 18.74 -3.51 -24.54
CA ILE A 150 20.15 -3.89 -24.58
C ILE A 150 20.94 -2.75 -25.25
N ASP A 151 22.09 -2.39 -24.67
CA ASP A 151 22.99 -1.39 -25.22
C ASP A 151 23.75 -2.00 -26.43
N GLN A 152 23.13 -2.00 -27.61
CA GLN A 152 23.78 -2.30 -28.88
C GLN A 152 23.71 -1.09 -29.81
N THR A 153 24.84 -0.75 -30.40
CA THR A 153 25.08 0.44 -31.22
C THR A 153 24.16 0.52 -32.44
N GLN A 154 23.44 1.65 -32.57
CA GLN A 154 22.96 2.31 -33.80
C GLN A 154 21.58 2.05 -34.42
N THR A 155 20.68 1.25 -33.85
CA THR A 155 19.26 1.33 -34.27
C THR A 155 18.37 1.24 -33.04
N THR A 156 17.35 2.12 -32.99
CA THR A 156 16.37 2.23 -31.90
C THR A 156 16.01 0.85 -31.36
N SER A 157 16.60 0.49 -30.22
CA SER A 157 16.52 -0.85 -29.68
C SER A 157 15.06 -1.16 -29.37
N SER A 158 14.46 -2.07 -30.14
CA SER A 158 13.17 -2.65 -29.78
C SER A 158 13.29 -3.22 -28.39
N ALA A 159 12.29 -2.96 -27.54
CA ALA A 159 12.27 -3.58 -26.24
C ALA A 159 12.15 -5.11 -26.39
N PHE A 160 12.70 -5.85 -25.43
CA PHE A 160 12.72 -7.30 -25.38
C PHE A 160 11.95 -7.81 -24.16
N SER A 161 11.38 -9.01 -24.29
CA SER A 161 10.81 -9.77 -23.18
C SER A 161 11.89 -10.52 -22.39
N ILE A 162 11.55 -11.05 -21.22
CA ILE A 162 12.47 -11.87 -20.43
C ILE A 162 12.85 -13.14 -21.20
N GLU A 163 11.87 -13.77 -21.87
CA GLU A 163 12.08 -14.99 -22.65
C GLU A 163 13.06 -14.72 -23.81
N GLN A 164 12.89 -13.61 -24.52
CA GLN A 164 13.80 -13.20 -25.59
C GLN A 164 15.22 -12.91 -25.09
N LEU A 165 15.36 -12.29 -23.91
CA LEU A 165 16.67 -12.11 -23.28
C LEU A 165 17.32 -13.45 -22.93
N LYS A 166 16.53 -14.41 -22.45
CA LYS A 166 17.02 -15.76 -22.14
C LYS A 166 17.50 -16.48 -23.39
N GLU A 167 16.72 -16.46 -24.48
CA GLU A 167 17.12 -17.02 -25.77
C GLU A 167 18.41 -16.39 -26.30
N LYS A 168 18.56 -15.06 -26.20
CA LYS A 168 19.78 -14.34 -26.60
C LYS A 168 20.99 -14.67 -25.74
N TYR A 169 20.78 -15.01 -24.48
CA TYR A 169 21.86 -15.44 -23.59
C TYR A 169 22.29 -16.86 -23.95
N GLU A 170 21.33 -17.76 -24.18
CA GLU A 170 21.57 -19.13 -24.62
C GLU A 170 22.24 -19.20 -26.01
N SER A 171 21.92 -18.27 -26.92
CA SER A 171 22.58 -18.14 -28.23
C SER A 171 23.97 -17.49 -28.17
N GLY A 172 24.36 -16.92 -27.02
CA GLY A 172 25.65 -16.24 -26.81
C GLY A 172 25.73 -14.82 -27.38
N GLU A 173 24.61 -14.23 -27.80
CA GLU A 173 24.52 -12.83 -28.26
C GLU A 173 24.70 -11.83 -27.12
N ILE A 174 24.27 -12.20 -25.91
CA ILE A 174 24.48 -11.42 -24.68
C ILE A 174 25.33 -12.22 -23.68
N LYS A 175 26.09 -11.51 -22.86
CA LYS A 175 27.01 -12.05 -21.85
C LYS A 175 26.71 -11.43 -20.48
N ASP A 176 27.33 -11.96 -19.42
CA ASP A 176 27.19 -11.45 -18.04
C ASP A 176 27.42 -9.94 -17.92
N ASN A 177 28.36 -9.41 -18.72
CA ASN A 177 28.77 -8.01 -18.73
C ASN A 177 28.00 -7.13 -19.73
N THR A 178 26.97 -7.66 -20.38
CA THR A 178 26.11 -6.88 -21.27
C THR A 178 25.31 -5.86 -20.45
N LYS A 179 25.28 -4.61 -20.91
CA LYS A 179 24.49 -3.55 -20.29
C LYS A 179 23.04 -3.66 -20.71
N ILE A 180 22.17 -3.70 -19.71
CA ILE A 180 20.72 -3.81 -19.85
C ILE A 180 20.05 -2.69 -19.05
N TRP A 181 18.92 -2.20 -19.57
CA TRP A 181 18.10 -1.20 -18.92
C TRP A 181 16.61 -1.53 -19.07
N ALA A 182 15.82 -1.11 -18.08
CA ALA A 182 14.36 -1.13 -18.13
C ALA A 182 13.80 0.08 -17.39
N GLN A 183 12.56 0.46 -17.69
CA GLN A 183 11.89 1.57 -17.02
C GLN A 183 11.83 1.33 -15.50
N GLY A 184 12.17 2.35 -14.72
CA GLY A 184 12.23 2.28 -13.24
C GLY A 184 13.62 1.95 -12.69
N MET A 185 14.58 1.59 -13.55
CA MET A 185 16.00 1.50 -13.17
C MET A 185 16.69 2.86 -13.22
N GLU A 186 17.70 3.05 -12.37
CA GLU A 186 18.51 4.29 -12.29
C GLU A 186 19.33 4.59 -13.56
N GLY A 187 19.55 3.56 -14.39
CA GLY A 187 20.39 3.62 -15.56
C GLY A 187 20.80 2.22 -16.01
N TRP A 188 21.61 2.15 -17.07
CA TRP A 188 22.16 0.92 -17.60
C TRP A 188 22.97 0.18 -16.54
N LYS A 189 22.66 -1.10 -16.31
CA LYS A 189 23.40 -1.99 -15.38
C LYS A 189 23.87 -3.24 -16.11
N LEU A 190 24.90 -3.88 -15.58
CA LEU A 190 25.32 -5.19 -16.08
C LEU A 190 24.23 -6.23 -15.79
N LEU A 191 24.08 -7.21 -16.69
CA LEU A 191 23.10 -8.29 -16.54
C LEU A 191 23.25 -8.98 -15.18
N GLU A 192 24.49 -9.27 -14.75
CA GLU A 192 24.77 -9.91 -13.45
C GLU A 192 24.43 -9.06 -12.22
N ASP A 193 24.34 -7.74 -12.36
CA ASP A 193 24.00 -6.81 -11.27
C ASP A 193 22.50 -6.63 -11.09
N ILE A 194 21.68 -7.09 -12.03
CA ILE A 194 20.21 -6.94 -11.99
C ILE A 194 19.62 -8.18 -11.34
N PRO A 195 19.05 -8.09 -10.11
CA PRO A 195 18.63 -9.29 -9.37
C PRO A 195 17.59 -10.13 -10.08
N GLN A 196 16.66 -9.51 -10.82
CA GLN A 196 15.71 -10.23 -11.66
C GLN A 196 16.43 -11.13 -12.65
N LEU A 197 17.23 -10.56 -13.56
CA LEU A 197 17.91 -11.30 -14.62
C LEU A 197 18.94 -12.28 -14.06
N LYS A 198 19.66 -11.89 -13.01
CA LYS A 198 20.61 -12.76 -12.32
C LYS A 198 19.95 -14.06 -11.82
N TRP A 199 18.75 -13.97 -11.24
CA TRP A 199 18.09 -15.11 -10.63
C TRP A 199 17.07 -15.81 -11.53
N THR A 200 16.89 -15.36 -12.78
CA THR A 200 16.01 -16.00 -13.77
C THR A 200 16.73 -16.49 -15.03
N ILE A 201 17.91 -15.93 -15.36
CA ILE A 201 18.70 -16.27 -16.56
C ILE A 201 20.03 -16.92 -16.19
N LEU A 202 20.77 -16.33 -15.23
CA LEU A 202 22.10 -16.81 -14.84
C LEU A 202 22.07 -17.87 -13.73
N ASP A 203 20.88 -18.20 -13.23
CA ASP A 203 20.72 -18.94 -12.01
C ASP A 203 21.17 -20.40 -12.16
N THR A 204 21.94 -20.86 -11.17
CA THR A 204 22.38 -22.26 -11.11
C THR A 204 22.09 -22.88 -9.75
N GLY A 205 21.88 -24.20 -9.76
CA GLY A 205 21.67 -25.00 -8.56
C GLY A 205 20.25 -25.00 -8.00
N ILE A 206 20.02 -25.86 -7.01
CA ILE A 206 18.72 -26.06 -6.37
C ILE A 206 18.54 -24.98 -5.29
N SER A 207 17.41 -24.27 -5.34
CA SER A 207 17.03 -23.29 -4.33
C SER A 207 16.49 -24.00 -3.09
N VAL A 208 16.86 -23.52 -1.90
CA VAL A 208 16.21 -23.96 -0.63
C VAL A 208 14.99 -23.09 -0.37
N LEU A 209 15.11 -21.80 -0.68
CA LEU A 209 14.04 -20.82 -0.55
C LEU A 209 13.36 -20.61 -1.91
N ASN A 210 12.04 -20.64 -1.96
CA ASN A 210 11.31 -20.08 -3.10
C ASN A 210 11.33 -18.54 -3.05
N GLU A 211 10.79 -17.88 -4.07
CA GLU A 211 10.80 -16.42 -4.19
C GLU A 211 10.01 -15.73 -3.06
N SER A 212 8.94 -16.36 -2.54
CA SER A 212 8.21 -15.84 -1.38
C SER A 212 9.04 -15.92 -0.11
N ASP A 213 9.69 -17.05 0.15
CA ASP A 213 10.50 -17.28 1.35
C ASP A 213 11.72 -16.37 1.37
N LEU A 214 12.34 -16.16 0.20
CA LEU A 214 13.41 -15.18 0.01
C LEU A 214 12.97 -13.76 0.41
N ALA A 215 11.78 -13.35 -0.02
CA ALA A 215 11.22 -12.06 0.35
C ALA A 215 10.87 -11.98 1.84
N ILE A 216 10.35 -13.06 2.42
CA ILE A 216 10.05 -13.15 3.86
C ILE A 216 11.32 -12.95 4.70
N VAL A 217 12.40 -13.68 4.38
CA VAL A 217 13.69 -13.55 5.07
C VAL A 217 14.26 -12.13 4.92
N SER A 218 14.17 -11.56 3.71
CA SER A 218 14.61 -10.19 3.46
C SER A 218 13.82 -9.17 4.27
N LEU A 219 12.48 -9.27 4.27
CA LEU A 219 11.60 -8.39 5.04
C LEU A 219 11.81 -8.52 6.56
N ASP A 220 12.08 -9.72 7.08
CA ASP A 220 12.41 -9.94 8.49
C ASP A 220 13.65 -9.11 8.90
N ILE A 221 14.70 -9.11 8.07
CA ILE A 221 15.91 -8.30 8.30
C ILE A 221 15.58 -6.80 8.27
N LEU A 222 14.78 -6.35 7.30
CA LEU A 222 14.37 -4.94 7.18
C LEU A 222 13.58 -4.49 8.42
N ILE A 223 12.60 -5.27 8.85
CA ILE A 223 11.77 -5.00 10.03
C ILE A 223 12.65 -4.93 11.28
N GLN A 224 13.52 -5.93 11.48
CA GLN A 224 14.42 -5.98 12.63
C GLN A 224 15.35 -4.75 12.66
N SER A 225 15.88 -4.37 11.50
CA SER A 225 16.71 -3.17 11.35
C SER A 225 15.95 -1.88 11.65
N CYS A 226 14.66 -1.80 11.34
CA CYS A 226 13.83 -0.65 11.70
C CYS A 226 13.48 -0.62 13.20
N LYS A 227 13.18 -1.77 13.81
CA LYS A 227 12.81 -1.87 15.24
C LYS A 227 13.93 -1.45 16.19
N PHE A 228 15.19 -1.70 15.83
CA PHE A 228 16.33 -1.28 16.66
C PHE A 228 16.55 0.24 16.74
N PHE A 229 16.02 0.98 15.77
CA PHE A 229 16.19 2.42 15.65
C PHE A 229 14.81 3.09 15.52
N PRO A 230 14.08 3.26 16.64
CA PRO A 230 12.75 3.86 16.65
C PRO A 230 12.80 5.35 16.26
N ASN A 231 11.63 5.91 15.90
CA ASN A 231 11.49 7.34 15.51
C ASN A 231 11.25 8.26 16.70
N ILE A 232 10.95 7.67 17.85
CA ILE A 232 10.60 8.34 19.08
C ILE A 232 11.55 7.78 20.14
N ASN A 233 12.12 8.65 20.97
CA ASN A 233 12.97 8.22 22.09
C ASN A 233 12.13 7.82 23.31
N ASP A 234 12.80 7.35 24.37
CA ASP A 234 12.13 6.92 25.61
C ASP A 234 11.36 8.06 26.32
N GLN A 235 11.65 9.31 25.96
CA GLN A 235 10.97 10.52 26.47
C GLN A 235 9.80 10.98 25.58
N SER A 236 9.35 10.14 24.64
CA SER A 236 8.28 10.47 23.66
C SER A 236 8.61 11.63 22.71
N ALA A 237 9.88 12.02 22.56
CA ALA A 237 10.32 13.05 21.63
C ALA A 237 10.72 12.46 20.27
N ILE A 238 10.36 13.16 19.19
CA ILE A 238 10.67 12.77 17.81
C ILE A 238 12.17 12.90 17.56
N ILE A 239 12.81 11.82 17.11
CA ILE A 239 14.23 11.79 16.78
C ILE A 239 14.46 12.43 15.40
N ARG A 240 15.28 13.48 15.35
CA ARG A 240 15.70 14.16 14.12
C ARG A 240 17.24 14.21 14.05
N PRO A 241 17.86 13.88 12.90
CA PRO A 241 17.25 13.37 11.68
C PRO A 241 16.66 11.95 11.86
N LEU A 242 15.70 11.58 10.99
CA LEU A 242 15.09 10.25 10.98
C LEU A 242 16.18 9.15 10.93
N PRO A 243 16.02 8.01 11.62
CA PRO A 243 16.98 6.90 11.58
C PRO A 243 17.39 6.52 10.16
N ARG A 244 18.68 6.21 9.97
CA ARG A 244 19.26 5.94 8.63
C ARG A 244 18.55 4.81 7.89
N SER A 245 18.14 3.74 8.60
CA SER A 245 17.36 2.64 8.02
C SER A 245 16.08 3.13 7.37
N LYS A 246 15.30 3.93 8.09
CA LYS A 246 14.02 4.46 7.61
C LYS A 246 14.20 5.52 6.53
N ARG A 247 15.26 6.33 6.58
CA ARG A 247 15.61 7.25 5.49
C ARG A 247 15.93 6.52 4.18
N GLN A 248 16.77 5.47 4.24
CA GLN A 248 17.08 4.63 3.07
C GLN A 248 15.81 3.99 2.50
N LEU A 249 14.98 3.37 3.36
CA LEU A 249 13.77 2.69 2.93
C LEU A 249 12.65 3.64 2.45
N SER A 250 12.69 4.92 2.84
CA SER A 250 11.73 5.94 2.37
C SER A 250 12.10 6.53 1.01
N ASN A 251 13.28 6.21 0.47
CA ASN A 251 13.72 6.74 -0.82
C ASN A 251 12.94 6.09 -1.98
N PHE A 252 12.91 6.76 -3.15
CA PHE A 252 12.22 6.31 -4.36
C PHE A 252 12.69 4.94 -4.85
N ARG A 253 13.92 4.54 -4.51
CA ARG A 253 14.52 3.23 -4.86
C ARG A 253 14.00 2.08 -4.02
N CYS A 254 13.31 2.37 -2.91
CA CYS A 254 12.87 1.35 -1.96
C CYS A 254 11.36 1.42 -1.73
N LEU A 255 10.85 2.60 -1.33
CA LEU A 255 9.49 2.73 -0.85
C LEU A 255 8.41 2.26 -1.84
N PRO A 256 8.45 2.62 -3.15
CA PRO A 256 7.47 2.13 -4.11
C PRO A 256 7.52 0.61 -4.25
N HIS A 257 8.71 0.02 -4.30
CA HIS A 257 8.87 -1.43 -4.41
C HIS A 257 8.40 -2.17 -3.16
N ILE A 258 8.64 -1.63 -1.96
CA ILE A 258 8.09 -2.17 -0.71
C ILE A 258 6.56 -2.14 -0.75
N CYS A 259 5.94 -1.04 -1.20
CA CYS A 259 4.49 -0.95 -1.34
C CYS A 259 3.96 -1.94 -2.37
N GLN A 260 4.64 -2.09 -3.51
CA GLN A 260 4.23 -3.00 -4.59
C GLN A 260 4.22 -4.47 -4.16
N LEU A 261 5.03 -4.89 -3.18
CA LEU A 261 4.97 -6.24 -2.61
C LEU A 261 3.58 -6.62 -2.07
N LEU A 262 2.73 -5.65 -1.75
CA LEU A 262 1.33 -5.90 -1.36
C LEU A 262 0.52 -6.57 -2.49
N LEU A 263 0.87 -6.32 -3.76
CA LEU A 263 0.28 -6.95 -4.94
C LEU A 263 0.70 -8.42 -5.14
N THR A 264 1.53 -8.96 -4.24
CA THR A 264 1.75 -10.41 -4.17
C THR A 264 0.52 -11.14 -3.62
N PHE A 265 -0.32 -10.45 -2.84
CA PHE A 265 -1.45 -10.99 -2.06
C PHE A 265 -1.09 -12.17 -1.15
N HIS A 266 0.20 -12.40 -0.91
CA HIS A 266 0.67 -13.51 -0.08
C HIS A 266 0.61 -13.10 1.39
N PRO A 267 -0.20 -13.75 2.25
CA PRO A 267 -0.42 -13.29 3.62
C PRO A 267 0.86 -13.04 4.44
N PRO A 268 1.87 -13.94 4.43
CA PRO A 268 3.11 -13.71 5.17
C PRO A 268 3.91 -12.49 4.69
N ILE A 269 3.84 -12.14 3.40
CA ILE A 269 4.53 -10.97 2.83
C ILE A 269 3.75 -9.71 3.16
N VAL A 270 2.44 -9.71 2.91
CA VAL A 270 1.56 -8.55 3.14
C VAL A 270 1.61 -8.11 4.61
N GLU A 271 1.59 -9.06 5.54
CA GLU A 271 1.70 -8.77 6.97
C GLU A 271 3.01 -8.09 7.32
N ARG A 272 4.14 -8.62 6.82
CA ARG A 272 5.48 -8.06 7.05
C ARG A 272 5.64 -6.69 6.42
N VAL A 273 5.17 -6.51 5.19
CA VAL A 273 5.17 -5.19 4.52
C VAL A 273 4.37 -4.19 5.33
N SER A 274 3.19 -4.58 5.83
CA SER A 274 2.34 -3.71 6.66
C SER A 274 3.02 -3.36 7.99
N ILE A 275 3.68 -4.31 8.66
CA ILE A 275 4.47 -4.05 9.86
C ILE A 275 5.63 -3.10 9.55
N LEU A 276 6.37 -3.34 8.47
CA LEU A 276 7.48 -2.52 8.04
C LEU A 276 7.03 -1.09 7.72
N LEU A 277 5.91 -0.92 7.01
CA LEU A 277 5.35 0.39 6.69
C LEU A 277 4.91 1.16 7.94
N ASN A 278 4.31 0.49 8.94
CA ASN A 278 4.03 1.11 10.24
C ASN A 278 5.32 1.62 10.91
N GLU A 279 6.41 0.84 10.88
CA GLU A 279 7.69 1.24 11.46
C GLU A 279 8.36 2.40 10.69
N ILE A 280 8.30 2.40 9.36
CA ILE A 280 8.91 3.43 8.52
C ILE A 280 8.13 4.75 8.62
N MET A 281 6.80 4.71 8.60
CA MET A 281 5.95 5.90 8.40
C MET A 281 5.63 6.69 9.67
N LEU A 282 5.89 6.14 10.85
CA LEU A 282 5.69 6.85 12.12
C LEU A 282 6.49 8.16 12.14
N GLU A 283 5.84 9.33 12.20
CA GLU A 283 6.50 10.66 12.20
C GLU A 283 7.47 10.92 11.03
N ASN A 284 7.25 10.25 9.89
CA ASN A 284 8.09 10.37 8.71
C ASN A 284 7.70 11.58 7.84
N PRO A 285 8.64 12.48 7.49
CA PRO A 285 8.32 13.65 6.65
C PRO A 285 7.87 13.31 5.23
N VAL A 286 8.15 12.11 4.71
CA VAL A 286 7.72 11.66 3.38
C VAL A 286 6.23 11.24 3.38
N LEU A 287 5.64 11.01 4.55
CA LEU A 287 4.27 10.51 4.70
C LEU A 287 3.20 11.24 3.86
N PRO A 288 3.23 12.58 3.70
CA PRO A 288 2.23 13.27 2.88
C PRO A 288 2.25 12.86 1.41
N GLN A 289 3.35 12.34 0.89
CA GLN A 289 3.50 11.92 -0.52
C GLN A 289 3.30 10.40 -0.69
N LEU A 290 3.02 9.67 0.39
CA LEU A 290 2.93 8.21 0.36
C LEU A 290 1.82 7.70 -0.56
N TYR A 291 0.72 8.45 -0.71
CA TYR A 291 -0.37 8.09 -1.61
C TYR A 291 0.09 7.88 -3.07
N ILE A 292 1.17 8.56 -3.51
CA ILE A 292 1.69 8.48 -4.87
C ILE A 292 2.25 7.08 -5.19
N THR A 293 2.64 6.29 -4.17
CA THR A 293 3.13 4.92 -4.40
C THR A 293 2.02 3.92 -4.71
N GLY A 294 0.74 4.32 -4.62
CA GLY A 294 -0.41 3.41 -4.76
C GLY A 294 -0.65 2.53 -3.52
N CYS A 295 0.09 2.75 -2.43
CA CYS A 295 0.04 1.91 -1.21
C CYS A 295 -1.39 1.63 -0.71
N TYR A 296 -2.24 2.66 -0.65
CA TYR A 296 -3.62 2.52 -0.16
C TYR A 296 -4.48 1.62 -1.07
N TYR A 297 -4.31 1.72 -2.38
CA TYR A 297 -5.01 0.85 -3.33
C TYR A 297 -4.57 -0.61 -3.14
N PHE A 298 -3.27 -0.84 -3.02
CA PHE A 298 -2.73 -2.20 -2.87
C PHE A 298 -3.16 -2.85 -1.55
N LEU A 299 -3.22 -2.08 -0.46
CA LEU A 299 -3.70 -2.56 0.85
C LEU A 299 -5.19 -2.94 0.80
N LEU A 300 -6.03 -2.13 0.15
CA LEU A 300 -7.48 -2.38 0.07
C LEU A 300 -7.84 -3.58 -0.82
N MET A 301 -6.98 -3.95 -1.77
CA MET A 301 -7.16 -5.16 -2.58
C MET A 301 -6.79 -6.46 -1.85
N TYR A 302 -6.29 -6.38 -0.62
CA TYR A 302 -5.90 -7.57 0.12
C TYR A 302 -7.11 -8.38 0.60
N THR A 303 -7.15 -9.66 0.21
CA THR A 303 -8.27 -10.58 0.48
C THR A 303 -8.13 -11.40 1.76
N GLY A 304 -6.93 -11.47 2.35
CA GLY A 304 -6.72 -12.25 3.56
C GLY A 304 -7.34 -11.64 4.81
N SER A 305 -7.33 -12.41 5.90
CA SER A 305 -7.96 -12.05 7.19
C SER A 305 -6.99 -11.38 8.18
N ASN A 306 -5.68 -11.50 8.00
CA ASN A 306 -4.65 -10.88 8.86
C ASN A 306 -4.45 -9.38 8.56
N ILE A 307 -5.55 -8.63 8.57
CA ILE A 307 -5.56 -7.20 8.24
C ILE A 307 -5.22 -6.27 9.42
N GLY A 308 -4.98 -6.80 10.62
CA GLY A 308 -4.72 -5.99 11.81
C GLY A 308 -3.61 -4.93 11.61
N PRO A 309 -2.42 -5.30 11.08
CA PRO A 309 -1.37 -4.33 10.75
C PRO A 309 -1.77 -3.32 9.67
N ILE A 310 -2.60 -3.74 8.71
CA ILE A 310 -3.15 -2.87 7.65
C ILE A 310 -4.09 -1.84 8.26
N ALA A 311 -5.04 -2.26 9.09
CA ALA A 311 -5.99 -1.38 9.77
C ALA A 311 -5.27 -0.36 10.66
N LYS A 312 -4.26 -0.80 11.41
CA LYS A 312 -3.40 0.11 12.21
C LYS A 312 -2.72 1.14 11.33
N PHE A 313 -2.16 0.69 10.20
CA PHE A 313 -1.51 1.57 9.25
C PHE A 313 -2.50 2.60 8.69
N LEU A 314 -3.62 2.16 8.11
CA LEU A 314 -4.66 3.02 7.53
C LEU A 314 -5.13 4.08 8.53
N LYS A 315 -5.49 3.68 9.75
CA LYS A 315 -5.92 4.60 10.82
C LYS A 315 -4.88 5.69 11.10
N SER A 316 -3.60 5.35 11.07
CA SER A 316 -2.53 6.30 11.41
C SER A 316 -2.15 7.25 10.27
N THR A 317 -2.48 6.92 9.01
CA THR A 317 -1.91 7.59 7.82
C THR A 317 -2.93 8.22 6.87
N HIS A 318 -4.19 7.77 6.84
CA HIS A 318 -5.13 8.12 5.77
C HIS A 318 -5.50 9.62 5.68
N LEU A 319 -5.49 10.34 6.82
CA LEU A 319 -5.71 11.80 6.88
C LEU A 319 -4.44 12.64 6.72
N LYS A 320 -3.27 12.01 6.72
CA LYS A 320 -1.95 12.69 6.70
C LYS A 320 -1.40 12.87 5.29
N GLN A 321 -2.23 12.68 4.26
CA GLN A 321 -1.83 12.70 2.86
C GLN A 321 -1.98 14.10 2.24
N GLY A 322 -1.05 14.46 1.35
CA GLY A 322 -0.94 15.78 0.72
C GLY A 322 -1.66 15.92 -0.62
N PHE A 323 -2.71 15.13 -0.88
CA PHE A 323 -3.40 15.12 -2.18
C PHE A 323 -4.45 16.23 -2.37
N ASN A 324 -5.00 16.79 -1.27
CA ASN A 324 -6.01 17.85 -1.34
C ASN A 324 -5.40 19.27 -1.37
N SER A 325 -5.97 20.14 -2.21
CA SER A 325 -5.71 21.59 -2.18
C SER A 325 -6.13 22.19 -0.83
N GLU A 326 -5.52 23.32 -0.45
CA GLU A 326 -5.78 23.97 0.86
C GLU A 326 -7.26 24.36 1.06
N GLU A 327 -8.00 24.61 -0.03
CA GLU A 327 -9.43 24.95 -0.01
C GLU A 327 -10.32 23.74 0.33
N LYS A 328 -10.03 22.54 -0.22
CA LYS A 328 -10.79 21.31 0.08
C LYS A 328 -10.62 20.88 1.56
N LYS A 329 -9.52 21.28 2.22
CA LYS A 329 -9.23 20.91 3.61
C LYS A 329 -10.20 21.47 4.65
N ARG A 330 -10.85 22.60 4.37
CA ARG A 330 -11.70 23.32 5.34
C ARG A 330 -13.10 22.72 5.51
N ASN A 331 -13.60 21.95 4.54
CA ASN A 331 -15.04 21.71 4.44
C ASN A 331 -15.51 20.35 4.97
N ASN A 332 -14.67 19.31 5.07
CA ASN A 332 -15.02 18.07 5.76
C ASN A 332 -13.79 17.20 6.07
N ARG A 333 -13.72 16.60 7.27
CA ARG A 333 -12.60 15.70 7.64
C ARG A 333 -12.59 14.42 6.80
N ILE A 334 -13.77 13.90 6.46
CA ILE A 334 -13.92 12.66 5.68
C ILE A 334 -13.41 12.85 4.25
N SER A 335 -13.71 13.98 3.62
CA SER A 335 -13.22 14.30 2.27
C SER A 335 -11.70 14.54 2.21
N ASN A 336 -11.04 14.70 3.36
CA ASN A 336 -9.58 14.78 3.47
C ASN A 336 -8.88 13.42 3.53
N SER A 337 -9.65 12.33 3.63
CA SER A 337 -9.12 10.97 3.58
C SER A 337 -8.78 10.57 2.15
N ILE A 338 -7.58 10.03 1.93
CA ILE A 338 -7.21 9.39 0.65
C ILE A 338 -8.13 8.21 0.28
N LEU A 339 -8.83 7.67 1.28
CA LEU A 339 -9.78 6.57 1.11
C LEU A 339 -11.16 7.05 0.67
N SER A 340 -11.44 8.36 0.68
CA SER A 340 -12.78 8.91 0.37
C SER A 340 -13.32 8.53 -1.01
N PRO A 341 -12.51 8.42 -2.09
CA PRO A 341 -13.01 7.97 -3.38
C PRO A 341 -13.34 6.48 -3.43
N VAL A 342 -12.78 5.69 -2.50
CA VAL A 342 -12.81 4.22 -2.56
C VAL A 342 -13.76 3.62 -1.53
N LEU A 343 -13.76 4.15 -0.31
CA LEU A 343 -14.55 3.63 0.80
C LEU A 343 -15.76 4.54 1.09
N PRO A 344 -16.91 3.97 1.49
CA PRO A 344 -18.02 4.73 2.02
C PRO A 344 -17.59 5.64 3.19
N ALA A 345 -18.20 6.82 3.27
CA ALA A 345 -17.96 7.80 4.34
C ALA A 345 -18.13 7.19 5.75
N ALA A 346 -19.08 6.27 5.92
CA ALA A 346 -19.31 5.56 7.17
C ALA A 346 -18.10 4.73 7.62
N LEU A 347 -17.45 3.99 6.72
CA LEU A 347 -16.25 3.21 7.06
C LEU A 347 -15.08 4.09 7.48
N ILE A 348 -14.92 5.26 6.83
CA ILE A 348 -13.88 6.23 7.17
C ILE A 348 -14.18 6.84 8.55
N SER A 349 -15.43 7.18 8.82
CA SER A 349 -15.88 7.67 10.12
C SER A 349 -15.69 6.62 11.23
N TYR A 350 -15.94 5.35 10.90
CA TYR A 350 -15.73 4.20 11.78
C TYR A 350 -14.24 3.98 12.09
N LEU A 351 -13.37 4.07 11.07
CA LEU A 351 -11.91 4.01 11.21
C LEU A 351 -11.36 5.09 12.14
N GLU A 352 -11.94 6.30 12.10
CA GLU A 352 -11.57 7.41 12.98
C GLU A 352 -12.07 7.19 14.41
N SER A 353 -13.34 6.80 14.55
CA SER A 353 -14.05 6.75 15.83
C SER A 353 -13.67 5.55 16.71
N TYR A 354 -13.35 4.40 16.11
CA TYR A 354 -13.04 3.16 16.83
C TYR A 354 -11.58 2.73 16.67
N ASP A 355 -11.11 1.82 17.50
CA ASP A 355 -9.77 1.26 17.35
C ASP A 355 -9.61 0.46 16.05
N HIS A 356 -8.36 0.16 15.69
CA HIS A 356 -8.05 -0.58 14.47
C HIS A 356 -8.51 -2.05 14.53
N ILE A 357 -8.79 -2.61 15.71
CA ILE A 357 -9.24 -3.99 15.87
C ILE A 357 -10.73 -4.08 15.48
N LYS A 358 -11.57 -3.21 16.05
CA LYS A 358 -12.97 -3.04 15.68
C LYS A 358 -13.14 -2.73 14.20
N PHE A 359 -12.29 -1.85 13.64
CA PHE A 359 -12.31 -1.61 12.20
C PHE A 359 -12.00 -2.88 11.41
N SER A 360 -11.05 -3.70 11.87
CA SER A 360 -10.71 -4.95 11.18
C SER A 360 -11.89 -5.93 11.18
N GLU A 361 -12.56 -6.07 12.32
CA GLU A 361 -13.77 -6.89 12.46
C GLU A 361 -14.88 -6.40 11.53
N ALA A 362 -15.16 -5.10 11.53
CA ALA A 362 -16.18 -4.50 10.68
C ALA A 362 -15.84 -4.61 9.18
N PHE A 363 -14.57 -4.43 8.79
CA PHE A 363 -14.15 -4.48 7.40
C PHE A 363 -14.21 -5.89 6.79
N LEU A 364 -13.98 -6.93 7.60
CA LEU A 364 -14.11 -8.33 7.19
C LEU A 364 -15.54 -8.89 7.36
N GLY A 365 -16.35 -8.25 8.20
CA GLY A 365 -17.68 -8.70 8.58
C GLY A 365 -18.81 -8.16 7.70
N GLU A 366 -20.03 -8.46 8.14
CA GLU A 366 -21.28 -7.99 7.57
C GLU A 366 -21.92 -7.01 8.56
N CYS A 367 -22.09 -5.75 8.14
CA CYS A 367 -22.63 -4.66 8.94
C CYS A 367 -23.88 -4.10 8.26
N ASP A 368 -25.00 -4.11 8.98
CA ASP A 368 -26.27 -3.52 8.55
C ASP A 368 -26.89 -2.80 9.74
N THR A 369 -26.35 -1.61 10.04
CA THR A 369 -26.72 -0.80 11.20
C THR A 369 -26.87 0.67 10.80
N PRO A 370 -27.55 1.50 11.63
CA PRO A 370 -27.60 2.94 11.41
C PRO A 370 -26.23 3.62 11.36
N GLU A 371 -25.18 3.05 11.96
CA GLU A 371 -23.84 3.62 11.96
C GLU A 371 -22.99 3.14 10.77
N LEU A 372 -23.13 1.87 10.39
CA LEU A 372 -22.33 1.25 9.35
C LEU A 372 -23.14 0.24 8.53
N ILE A 373 -23.10 0.44 7.21
CA ILE A 373 -23.60 -0.48 6.19
C ILE A 373 -22.37 -0.88 5.37
N TRP A 374 -21.98 -2.15 5.46
CA TRP A 374 -20.84 -2.71 4.76
C TRP A 374 -21.01 -4.22 4.64
N SER A 375 -20.74 -4.77 3.46
CA SER A 375 -20.85 -6.21 3.21
C SER A 375 -19.64 -6.76 2.48
N SER A 376 -19.49 -8.08 2.51
CA SER A 376 -18.50 -8.79 1.68
C SER A 376 -18.69 -8.52 0.19
N GLU A 377 -19.93 -8.30 -0.26
CA GLU A 377 -20.24 -7.91 -1.65
C GLU A 377 -19.75 -6.50 -1.96
N MET A 378 -20.00 -5.52 -1.09
CA MET A 378 -19.46 -4.16 -1.26
C MET A 378 -17.93 -4.18 -1.25
N ARG A 379 -17.32 -4.98 -0.39
CA ARG A 379 -15.87 -5.18 -0.35
C ARG A 379 -15.35 -5.79 -1.66
N ARG A 380 -16.01 -6.81 -2.20
CA ARG A 380 -15.65 -7.43 -3.48
C ARG A 380 -15.75 -6.41 -4.62
N TYR A 381 -16.85 -5.68 -4.70
CA TYR A 381 -17.06 -4.63 -5.71
C TYR A 381 -15.98 -3.54 -5.65
N MET A 382 -15.60 -3.12 -4.45
CA MET A 382 -14.48 -2.19 -4.24
C MET A 382 -13.18 -2.76 -4.83
N MET A 383 -12.85 -4.01 -4.52
CA MET A 383 -11.63 -4.65 -5.03
C MET A 383 -11.65 -4.77 -6.56
N GLU A 384 -12.79 -5.10 -7.16
CA GLU A 384 -12.95 -5.16 -8.63
C GLU A 384 -12.68 -3.81 -9.29
N LYS A 385 -13.21 -2.71 -8.73
CA LYS A 385 -12.95 -1.37 -9.25
C LYS A 385 -11.48 -0.96 -9.13
N ILE A 386 -10.82 -1.28 -8.02
CA ILE A 386 -9.38 -1.01 -7.88
C ILE A 386 -8.57 -1.91 -8.85
N ALA A 387 -8.96 -3.18 -9.02
CA ALA A 387 -8.31 -4.10 -9.95
C ALA A 387 -8.36 -3.57 -11.39
N LEU A 388 -9.51 -3.09 -11.86
CA LEU A 388 -9.66 -2.44 -13.16
C LEU A 388 -8.78 -1.18 -13.28
N HIS A 389 -8.68 -0.39 -12.22
CA HIS A 389 -7.80 0.78 -12.18
C HIS A 389 -6.31 0.43 -12.30
N LEU A 390 -5.91 -0.74 -11.80
CA LEU A 390 -4.52 -1.23 -11.81
C LEU A 390 -4.18 -2.17 -12.97
N ALA A 391 -5.15 -2.49 -13.84
CA ALA A 391 -5.03 -3.51 -14.89
C ALA A 391 -3.84 -3.29 -15.85
N ASP A 392 -3.46 -2.04 -16.15
CA ASP A 392 -2.31 -1.76 -17.03
C ASP A 392 -0.95 -1.95 -16.32
N PHE A 393 -0.92 -1.86 -14.98
CA PHE A 393 0.33 -1.86 -14.23
C PHE A 393 0.73 -3.27 -13.78
N THR A 394 -0.22 -4.08 -13.33
CA THR A 394 0.10 -5.38 -12.73
C THR A 394 0.73 -6.40 -13.68
N PRO A 395 0.39 -6.46 -14.99
CA PRO A 395 1.10 -7.31 -15.94
C PRO A 395 2.55 -6.84 -16.16
N ARG A 396 2.80 -5.53 -16.17
CA ARG A 396 4.14 -4.95 -16.32
C ARG A 396 5.06 -5.36 -15.18
N LEU A 397 4.54 -5.40 -13.95
CA LEU A 397 5.29 -5.80 -12.76
C LEU A 397 5.80 -7.25 -12.81
N LYS A 398 5.11 -8.15 -13.53
CA LYS A 398 5.59 -9.53 -13.76
C LYS A 398 6.75 -9.59 -14.77
N ASN A 399 6.78 -8.67 -15.74
CA ASN A 399 7.83 -8.60 -16.76
C ASN A 399 9.06 -7.80 -16.27
N ASN A 400 8.85 -6.83 -15.39
CA ASN A 400 9.89 -5.99 -14.83
C ASN A 400 9.54 -5.65 -13.38
N ILE A 401 10.20 -6.31 -12.43
CA ILE A 401 9.95 -6.09 -11.01
C ILE A 401 10.42 -4.71 -10.53
N LYS A 402 11.15 -3.97 -11.38
CA LYS A 402 11.57 -2.58 -11.16
C LYS A 402 10.63 -1.55 -11.74
N SER A 403 9.57 -1.95 -12.45
CA SER A 403 8.52 -1.02 -12.85
C SER A 403 7.86 -0.37 -11.62
N VAL A 404 7.70 0.95 -11.67
CA VAL A 404 7.14 1.76 -10.59
C VAL A 404 5.73 2.20 -10.97
N TYR A 405 4.78 2.01 -10.06
CA TYR A 405 3.41 2.47 -10.25
C TYR A 405 3.37 4.00 -10.39
N ILE A 406 2.64 4.49 -11.39
CA ILE A 406 2.39 5.92 -11.59
C ILE A 406 1.01 6.20 -11.04
N TYR A 407 0.95 7.04 -10.00
CA TYR A 407 -0.30 7.38 -9.36
C TYR A 407 -1.30 8.03 -10.31
N CYS A 408 -2.52 7.51 -10.27
CA CYS A 408 -3.69 8.12 -10.86
C CYS A 408 -4.81 8.16 -9.81
N PRO A 409 -5.52 9.29 -9.65
CA PRO A 409 -6.73 9.31 -8.83
C PRO A 409 -7.75 8.29 -9.35
N ILE A 410 -8.34 7.51 -8.45
CA ILE A 410 -9.42 6.59 -8.81
C ILE A 410 -10.75 7.36 -8.84
N PRO A 411 -11.63 7.11 -9.83
CA PRO A 411 -13.01 7.60 -9.81
C PRO A 411 -13.73 7.25 -8.50
N HIS A 412 -14.69 8.08 -8.08
CA HIS A 412 -15.47 7.77 -6.90
C HIS A 412 -16.30 6.49 -7.10
N ILE A 413 -16.13 5.51 -6.21
CA ILE A 413 -16.89 4.27 -6.26
C ILE A 413 -18.29 4.52 -5.71
N GLU A 414 -19.30 4.45 -6.59
CA GLU A 414 -20.71 4.54 -6.20
C GLU A 414 -21.24 3.14 -5.83
N TYR A 415 -21.77 3.00 -4.61
CA TYR A 415 -22.34 1.75 -4.12
C TYR A 415 -23.86 1.79 -4.23
N GLU A 416 -24.45 0.89 -5.03
CA GLU A 416 -25.90 0.89 -5.30
C GLU A 416 -26.73 0.75 -4.01
N VAL A 417 -26.25 -0.05 -3.06
CA VAL A 417 -26.88 -0.27 -1.74
C VAL A 417 -27.03 1.06 -0.96
N LEU A 418 -26.13 2.02 -1.17
CA LEU A 418 -26.09 3.30 -0.47
C LEU A 418 -26.77 4.44 -1.22
N LYS A 419 -27.25 4.24 -2.44
CA LYS A 419 -27.79 5.31 -3.30
C LYS A 419 -28.95 6.10 -2.67
N ASN A 420 -29.76 5.40 -1.87
CA ASN A 420 -30.90 5.98 -1.16
C ASN A 420 -30.61 6.24 0.33
N GLU A 421 -29.36 6.12 0.76
CA GLU A 421 -28.94 6.38 2.13
C GLU A 421 -28.24 7.75 2.21
N LEU A 422 -28.79 8.63 3.05
CA LEU A 422 -28.13 9.90 3.36
C LEU A 422 -27.26 9.71 4.61
N PHE A 423 -25.94 9.77 4.44
CA PHE A 423 -24.99 9.69 5.55
C PHE A 423 -24.72 11.07 6.14
N CYS A 424 -25.06 11.27 7.42
CA CYS A 424 -24.85 12.54 8.12
C CYS A 424 -24.08 12.31 9.42
N GLY A 425 -22.90 12.92 9.52
CA GLY A 425 -22.02 12.80 10.67
C GLY A 425 -21.48 11.38 10.86
N ARG A 426 -22.25 10.55 11.57
CA ARG A 426 -21.93 9.15 11.89
C ARG A 426 -23.01 8.16 11.48
N TYR A 427 -24.18 8.62 11.03
CA TYR A 427 -25.34 7.76 10.86
C TYR A 427 -25.95 7.87 9.47
N TYR A 428 -26.39 6.73 8.95
CA TYR A 428 -27.28 6.64 7.81
C TYR A 428 -28.71 6.98 8.26
N LEU A 429 -29.24 8.10 7.78
CA LEU A 429 -30.49 8.65 8.27
C LEU A 429 -31.70 7.77 7.99
N LYS A 430 -31.72 7.05 6.86
CA LYS A 430 -32.83 6.14 6.56
C LYS A 430 -32.88 4.97 7.53
N HIS A 431 -31.73 4.34 7.82
CA HIS A 431 -31.66 3.28 8.83
C HIS A 431 -31.95 3.82 10.24
N LEU A 432 -31.45 5.01 10.58
CA LEU A 432 -31.78 5.66 11.85
C LEU A 432 -33.28 5.97 11.99
N CYS A 433 -33.97 6.23 10.87
CA CYS A 433 -35.40 6.49 10.82
C CYS A 433 -36.28 5.23 10.88
N ASP A 434 -35.68 4.03 10.79
CA ASP A 434 -36.38 2.76 10.92
C ASP A 434 -36.45 2.34 12.40
N THR A 435 -37.44 2.90 13.10
CA THR A 435 -37.68 2.61 14.51
C THR A 435 -38.25 1.21 14.78
N VAL A 436 -38.63 0.48 13.73
CA VAL A 436 -39.11 -0.91 13.86
C VAL A 436 -37.92 -1.86 13.93
N LYS A 437 -36.96 -1.70 13.01
CA LYS A 437 -35.74 -2.52 12.97
C LYS A 437 -34.72 -2.10 14.03
N PHE A 438 -34.61 -0.79 14.31
CA PHE A 438 -33.63 -0.25 15.26
C PHE A 438 -34.31 0.61 16.35
N PRO A 439 -35.03 -0.01 17.31
CA PRO A 439 -35.68 0.72 18.38
C PRO A 439 -34.64 1.35 19.32
N ASN A 440 -34.75 2.66 19.56
CA ASN A 440 -33.91 3.42 20.50
C ASN A 440 -32.39 3.26 20.28
N TRP A 441 -31.94 3.30 19.02
CA TRP A 441 -30.52 3.22 18.69
C TRP A 441 -29.68 4.24 19.48
N PRO A 442 -28.55 3.84 20.11
CA PRO A 442 -27.75 4.73 20.94
C PRO A 442 -27.01 5.77 20.08
N ILE A 443 -27.09 7.03 20.51
CA ILE A 443 -26.48 8.17 19.82
C ILE A 443 -25.36 8.74 20.69
N VAL A 444 -24.15 8.72 20.16
CA VAL A 444 -22.93 9.07 20.92
C VAL A 444 -22.90 10.56 21.27
N ASP A 445 -23.14 11.44 20.30
CA ASP A 445 -23.21 12.90 20.49
C ASP A 445 -24.42 13.49 19.76
N ILE A 446 -25.49 13.71 20.52
CA ILE A 446 -26.76 14.21 19.99
C ILE A 446 -26.62 15.63 19.44
N VAL A 447 -25.79 16.48 20.06
CA VAL A 447 -25.67 17.89 19.66
C VAL A 447 -24.90 17.99 18.35
N GLN A 448 -23.79 17.25 18.22
CA GLN A 448 -23.05 17.23 16.97
C GLN A 448 -23.86 16.59 15.84
N THR A 449 -24.56 15.48 16.12
CA THR A 449 -25.43 14.82 15.13
C THR A 449 -26.52 15.78 14.61
N LEU A 450 -27.18 16.55 15.49
CA LEU A 450 -28.17 17.54 15.07
C LEU A 450 -27.58 18.65 14.20
N ARG A 451 -26.35 19.10 14.49
CA ARG A 451 -25.66 20.10 13.66
C ARG A 451 -25.33 19.53 12.28
N ASP A 452 -24.79 18.33 12.22
CA ASP A 452 -24.45 17.67 10.96
C ASP A 452 -25.70 17.48 10.08
N ILE A 453 -26.85 17.12 10.69
CA ILE A 453 -28.13 17.01 9.98
C ILE A 453 -28.64 18.38 9.49
N LEU A 454 -28.44 19.45 10.28
CA LEU A 454 -28.81 20.81 9.87
C LEU A 454 -27.91 21.34 8.74
N ASP A 455 -26.64 20.98 8.72
CA ASP A 455 -25.74 21.37 7.64
C ASP A 455 -26.06 20.60 6.36
N ALA A 456 -26.37 19.29 6.44
CA ALA A 456 -26.90 18.51 5.32
C ALA A 456 -28.20 19.11 4.74
N TRP A 457 -29.09 19.63 5.58
CA TRP A 457 -30.28 20.37 5.12
C TRP A 457 -29.90 21.60 4.29
N LYS A 458 -28.96 22.41 4.78
CA LYS A 458 -28.51 23.62 4.07
C LYS A 458 -27.88 23.25 2.73
N GLU A 459 -27.10 22.19 2.67
CA GLU A 459 -26.49 21.72 1.42
C GLU A 459 -27.53 21.24 0.42
N GLU A 460 -28.51 20.44 0.87
CA GLU A 460 -29.58 19.91 0.01
C GLU A 460 -30.46 21.01 -0.59
N VAL A 461 -30.79 22.04 0.20
CA VAL A 461 -31.61 23.18 -0.25
C VAL A 461 -30.82 24.12 -1.17
N ASN A 462 -29.50 24.23 -0.99
CA ASN A 462 -28.65 25.11 -1.78
C ASN A 462 -27.95 24.38 -2.95
N LYS A 463 -28.39 23.19 -3.35
CA LYS A 463 -27.86 22.48 -4.52
C LYS A 463 -27.93 23.37 -5.77
N LYS A 464 -26.79 23.54 -6.44
CA LYS A 464 -26.64 24.29 -7.69
C LYS A 464 -26.11 23.36 -8.78
N MET A 465 -26.42 23.67 -10.04
CA MET A 465 -25.84 22.98 -11.20
C MET A 465 -24.30 23.16 -11.24
N PRO A 466 -23.54 22.15 -11.70
CA PRO A 466 -22.08 22.24 -11.81
C PRO A 466 -21.67 23.35 -12.77
N THR A 467 -20.53 24.00 -12.48
CA THR A 467 -19.97 25.09 -13.28
C THR A 467 -19.21 24.64 -14.54
N ILE A 468 -18.92 23.35 -14.70
CA ILE A 468 -18.19 22.80 -15.87
C ILE A 468 -19.14 21.87 -16.63
N SER A 469 -19.30 22.11 -17.93
CA SER A 469 -20.12 21.23 -18.77
C SER A 469 -19.33 19.97 -19.19
N LEU A 470 -20.04 18.85 -19.41
CA LEU A 470 -19.42 17.58 -19.81
C LEU A 470 -18.62 17.72 -21.12
N SER A 471 -19.08 18.56 -22.05
CA SER A 471 -18.41 18.82 -23.33
C SER A 471 -17.11 19.61 -23.18
N GLU A 472 -17.00 20.49 -22.19
CA GLU A 472 -15.74 21.19 -21.89
C GLU A 472 -14.71 20.24 -21.28
N ALA A 473 -15.13 19.34 -20.39
CA ALA A 473 -14.23 18.37 -19.78
C ALA A 473 -13.65 17.37 -20.81
N LEU A 474 -14.46 16.89 -21.76
CA LEU A 474 -13.99 16.04 -22.86
C LEU A 474 -12.99 16.77 -23.78
N LYS A 475 -13.26 18.03 -24.11
CA LYS A 475 -12.33 18.87 -24.91
C LYS A 475 -10.97 19.05 -24.24
N VAL A 476 -10.94 19.25 -22.91
CA VAL A 476 -9.69 19.40 -22.16
C VAL A 476 -8.85 18.12 -22.16
N LEU A 477 -9.49 16.94 -22.20
CA LEU A 477 -8.80 15.65 -22.32
C LEU A 477 -8.50 15.24 -23.77
N GLU A 478 -8.73 16.12 -24.75
CA GLU A 478 -8.57 15.82 -26.18
C GLU A 478 -9.41 14.61 -26.64
N LEU A 479 -10.62 14.44 -26.08
CA LEU A 479 -11.57 13.37 -26.40
C LEU A 479 -12.76 13.90 -27.20
N GLU A 480 -13.28 13.08 -28.13
CA GLU A 480 -14.43 13.43 -28.96
C GLU A 480 -15.72 13.52 -28.13
N PRO A 481 -16.49 14.63 -28.21
CA PRO A 481 -17.65 14.88 -27.35
C PRO A 481 -18.90 14.04 -27.69
N GLU A 482 -18.93 13.41 -28.86
CA GLU A 482 -20.09 12.65 -29.36
C GLU A 482 -20.03 11.14 -29.03
N GLU A 483 -18.90 10.65 -28.52
CA GLU A 483 -18.69 9.24 -28.18
C GLU A 483 -18.67 9.02 -26.65
N THR A 484 -19.28 7.91 -26.21
CA THR A 484 -19.12 7.44 -24.82
C THR A 484 -17.79 6.72 -24.70
N HIS A 485 -16.84 7.31 -24.00
CA HIS A 485 -15.50 6.74 -23.80
C HIS A 485 -15.48 5.80 -22.59
N GLU A 486 -14.82 4.65 -22.71
CA GLU A 486 -14.54 3.81 -21.55
C GLU A 486 -13.56 4.48 -20.57
N ASP A 487 -13.71 4.21 -19.28
CA ASP A 487 -12.81 4.69 -18.21
C ASP A 487 -11.32 4.38 -18.49
N SER A 488 -11.05 3.28 -19.18
CA SER A 488 -9.71 2.85 -19.57
C SER A 488 -9.05 3.86 -20.53
N VAL A 489 -9.80 4.39 -21.49
CA VAL A 489 -9.36 5.36 -22.50
C VAL A 489 -9.13 6.72 -21.85
N ILE A 490 -10.10 7.18 -21.04
CA ILE A 490 -10.02 8.44 -20.30
C ILE A 490 -8.80 8.46 -19.38
N ARG A 491 -8.50 7.35 -18.70
CA ARG A 491 -7.32 7.22 -17.84
C ARG A 491 -6.01 7.27 -18.64
N ARG A 492 -5.93 6.60 -19.80
CA ARG A 492 -4.73 6.62 -20.64
C ARG A 492 -4.46 8.01 -21.21
N THR A 493 -5.49 8.73 -21.68
CA THR A 493 -5.32 10.10 -22.18
C THR A 493 -4.92 11.04 -21.05
N TYR A 494 -5.56 10.94 -19.89
CA TYR A 494 -5.14 11.67 -18.68
C TYR A 494 -3.66 11.44 -18.36
N LEU A 495 -3.20 10.18 -18.26
CA LEU A 495 -1.80 9.87 -17.94
C LEU A 495 -0.83 10.45 -18.98
N LYS A 496 -1.18 10.39 -20.26
CA LYS A 496 -0.37 10.96 -21.35
C LYS A 496 -0.25 12.48 -21.25
N LEU A 497 -1.37 13.17 -21.04
CA LEU A 497 -1.41 14.63 -20.91
C LEU A 497 -0.78 15.11 -19.61
N ALA A 498 -1.05 14.43 -18.50
CA ALA A 498 -0.45 14.67 -17.20
C ALA A 498 1.08 14.55 -17.26
N ALA A 499 1.61 13.53 -17.95
CA ALA A 499 3.06 13.37 -18.13
C ALA A 499 3.68 14.45 -19.02
N LYS A 500 2.94 14.99 -19.99
CA LYS A 500 3.38 16.04 -20.92
C LYS A 500 3.40 17.43 -20.27
N TYR A 501 2.38 17.74 -19.47
CA TYR A 501 2.20 19.06 -18.85
C TYR A 501 2.56 19.09 -17.36
N HIS A 502 3.23 18.06 -16.83
CA HIS A 502 3.62 18.01 -15.43
C HIS A 502 4.51 19.21 -15.05
N PRO A 503 4.23 19.93 -13.93
CA PRO A 503 4.94 21.15 -13.56
C PRO A 503 6.46 20.96 -13.38
N ASP A 504 6.91 19.77 -12.98
CA ASP A 504 8.35 19.45 -12.85
C ASP A 504 9.08 19.40 -14.20
N LYS A 505 8.38 19.06 -15.29
CA LYS A 505 8.97 18.99 -16.65
C LYS A 505 8.67 20.23 -17.47
N ASN A 506 7.58 20.92 -17.15
CA ASN A 506 7.10 22.09 -17.86
C ASN A 506 6.62 23.16 -16.85
N PRO A 507 7.50 24.12 -16.47
CA PRO A 507 7.19 25.13 -15.45
C PRO A 507 5.95 25.97 -15.75
N ASP A 508 5.67 26.22 -17.04
CA ASP A 508 4.50 26.98 -17.51
C ASP A 508 3.24 26.11 -17.68
N GLY A 509 3.38 24.78 -17.58
CA GLY A 509 2.31 23.80 -17.79
C GLY A 509 1.34 23.63 -16.61
N ARG A 510 1.61 24.26 -15.45
CA ARG A 510 0.85 24.05 -14.21
C ARG A 510 -0.65 24.34 -14.34
N GLN A 511 -1.02 25.43 -15.01
CA GLN A 511 -2.44 25.79 -15.20
C GLN A 511 -3.18 24.76 -16.05
N ILE A 512 -2.53 24.29 -17.13
CA ILE A 512 -3.09 23.26 -18.02
C ILE A 512 -3.21 21.93 -17.26
N PHE A 513 -2.20 21.57 -16.47
CA PHE A 513 -2.23 20.37 -15.62
C PHE A 513 -3.39 20.39 -14.63
N GLU A 514 -3.62 21.52 -13.95
CA GLU A 514 -4.75 21.67 -13.01
C GLU A 514 -6.10 21.56 -13.73
N GLN A 515 -6.21 22.05 -14.97
CA GLN A 515 -7.42 21.88 -15.79
C GLN A 515 -7.62 20.42 -16.20
N ILE A 516 -6.56 19.71 -16.61
CA ILE A 516 -6.60 18.28 -16.95
C ILE A 516 -7.09 17.45 -15.75
N VAL A 517 -6.55 17.72 -14.55
CA VAL A 517 -6.96 17.04 -13.31
C VAL A 517 -8.43 17.29 -13.00
N LYS A 518 -8.90 18.55 -13.09
CA LYS A 518 -10.30 18.90 -12.87
C LYS A 518 -11.24 18.26 -13.90
N ALA A 519 -10.84 18.23 -15.16
CA ALA A 519 -11.60 17.60 -16.23
C ALA A 519 -11.71 16.09 -16.01
N TYR A 520 -10.61 15.44 -15.64
CA TYR A 520 -10.59 14.02 -15.28
C TYR A 520 -11.48 13.73 -14.07
N GLU A 521 -11.34 14.47 -12.97
CA GLU A 521 -12.21 14.36 -11.79
C GLU A 521 -13.69 14.55 -12.16
N HIS A 522 -14.00 15.50 -13.03
CA HIS A 522 -15.38 15.76 -13.45
C HIS A 522 -15.95 14.62 -14.29
N LEU A 523 -15.21 14.11 -15.27
CA LEU A 523 -15.65 13.01 -16.13
C LEU A 523 -15.85 11.72 -15.34
N CYS A 524 -14.92 11.43 -14.42
CA CYS A 524 -14.99 10.25 -13.57
C CYS A 524 -16.09 10.32 -12.51
N ASN A 525 -16.51 11.53 -12.10
CA ASN A 525 -17.58 11.73 -11.13
C ASN A 525 -18.92 12.13 -11.77
N PHE A 526 -19.00 12.17 -13.10
CA PHE A 526 -20.23 12.50 -13.82
C PHE A 526 -21.20 11.33 -13.71
N SER A 527 -21.96 11.32 -12.62
CA SER A 527 -23.15 10.51 -12.44
C SER A 527 -24.36 11.41 -12.76
N ASN A 528 -25.43 10.85 -13.32
CA ASN A 528 -26.73 11.53 -13.53
C ASN A 528 -27.36 11.88 -12.17
N LYS A 529 -26.69 12.71 -11.37
CA LYS A 529 -27.20 13.23 -10.11
C LYS A 529 -28.20 14.31 -10.45
N ASP A 530 -29.43 14.13 -10.01
CA ASP A 530 -30.43 15.18 -10.06
C ASP A 530 -29.90 16.39 -9.29
N TYR A 531 -29.60 17.46 -10.02
CA TYR A 531 -29.12 18.73 -9.46
C TYR A 531 -30.23 19.56 -8.82
N SER A 532 -31.43 18.97 -8.66
CA SER A 532 -32.56 19.53 -7.93
C SER A 532 -32.56 19.06 -6.47
N PRO A 533 -33.09 19.87 -5.53
CA PRO A 533 -33.32 19.42 -4.16
C PRO A 533 -34.24 18.20 -4.13
N SER A 534 -33.81 17.13 -3.46
CA SER A 534 -34.58 15.89 -3.35
C SER A 534 -35.59 15.99 -2.20
N THR A 535 -36.87 15.88 -2.55
CA THR A 535 -37.97 15.81 -1.57
C THR A 535 -37.82 14.61 -0.62
N TYR A 536 -37.24 13.52 -1.12
CA TYR A 536 -36.93 12.34 -0.35
C TYR A 536 -35.87 12.60 0.74
N ASN A 537 -34.75 13.23 0.38
CA ASN A 537 -33.68 13.58 1.34
C ASN A 537 -34.19 14.54 2.42
N ILE A 538 -34.96 15.55 2.00
CA ILE A 538 -35.61 16.51 2.90
C ILE A 538 -36.50 15.80 3.93
N ARG A 539 -37.31 14.83 3.49
CA ARG A 539 -38.18 14.04 4.38
C ARG A 539 -37.38 13.20 5.38
N LEU A 540 -36.30 12.56 4.95
CA LEU A 540 -35.41 11.79 5.83
C LEU A 540 -34.77 12.68 6.90
N ILE A 541 -34.31 13.88 6.51
CA ILE A 541 -33.73 14.85 7.43
C ILE A 541 -34.76 15.25 8.50
N LEU A 542 -35.98 15.64 8.12
CA LEU A 542 -37.01 16.04 9.10
C LEU A 542 -37.43 14.89 10.02
N LYS A 543 -37.55 13.67 9.48
CA LYS A 543 -37.91 12.49 10.27
C LYS A 543 -36.83 12.16 11.29
N SER A 544 -35.55 12.21 10.89
CA SER A 544 -34.43 11.97 11.80
C SER A 544 -34.39 13.00 12.94
N GLN A 545 -34.53 14.30 12.62
CA GLN A 545 -34.62 15.35 13.65
C GLN A 545 -35.77 15.08 14.63
N SER A 546 -36.95 14.73 14.13
CA SER A 546 -38.12 14.43 14.98
C SER A 546 -37.85 13.29 15.96
N ILE A 547 -37.22 12.21 15.50
CA ILE A 547 -36.85 11.06 16.35
C ILE A 547 -35.85 11.48 17.43
N LEU A 548 -34.83 12.27 17.06
CA LEU A 548 -33.83 12.79 18.01
C LEU A 548 -34.48 13.65 19.10
N PHE A 549 -35.40 14.55 18.73
CA PHE A 549 -36.11 15.41 19.66
C PHE A 549 -37.06 14.65 20.59
N VAL A 550 -37.71 13.59 20.11
CA VAL A 550 -38.62 12.76 20.92
C VAL A 550 -37.85 11.90 21.92
N ASN A 551 -36.81 11.21 21.47
CA ASN A 551 -36.07 10.24 22.28
C ASN A 551 -35.13 10.91 23.31
N HIS A 552 -34.67 12.14 23.05
CA HIS A 552 -33.68 12.82 23.88
C HIS A 552 -34.15 14.18 24.44
N LYS A 553 -35.45 14.30 24.77
CA LYS A 553 -36.08 15.53 25.31
C LYS A 553 -35.32 16.16 26.49
N THR A 554 -34.74 15.37 27.38
CA THR A 554 -34.06 15.85 28.61
C THR A 554 -32.66 16.39 28.32
N GLY A 555 -31.86 15.70 27.50
CA GLY A 555 -30.51 16.15 27.11
C GLY A 555 -30.51 17.42 26.24
N ILE A 556 -31.49 17.55 25.35
CA ILE A 556 -31.61 18.73 24.46
C ILE A 556 -32.07 19.97 25.24
N LYS A 557 -32.94 19.82 26.26
CA LYS A 557 -33.36 20.93 27.13
C LYS A 557 -32.19 21.51 27.94
N LEU A 558 -31.30 20.67 28.47
CA LEU A 558 -30.11 21.09 29.24
C LEU A 558 -29.12 21.93 28.40
N VAL A 559 -28.97 21.60 27.11
CA VAL A 559 -28.10 22.33 26.18
C VAL A 559 -28.73 23.65 25.72
N ALA A 560 -30.04 23.67 25.49
CA ALA A 560 -30.77 24.91 25.17
C ALA A 560 -30.71 25.94 26.32
N THR A 561 -30.71 25.49 27.58
CA THR A 561 -30.57 26.38 28.75
C THR A 561 -29.15 26.86 29.02
N SER A 562 -28.11 26.17 28.52
CA SER A 562 -26.70 26.56 28.73
C SER A 562 -26.09 27.38 27.58
N ARG A 563 -26.72 27.41 26.40
CA ARG A 563 -26.27 28.17 25.21
C ARG A 563 -27.39 29.04 24.62
N ALA A 564 -28.05 29.85 25.44
CA ALA A 564 -29.12 30.75 25.03
C ALA A 564 -28.72 31.89 24.06
N SER A 565 -27.59 31.79 23.34
CA SER A 565 -27.12 32.83 22.42
C SER A 565 -26.87 32.39 20.96
N THR A 566 -27.11 31.13 20.55
CA THR A 566 -26.73 30.71 19.18
C THR A 566 -27.61 29.71 18.42
N LEU A 567 -28.76 29.29 18.96
CA LEU A 567 -29.72 28.46 18.20
C LEU A 567 -30.98 29.27 17.89
N GLN A 568 -30.90 30.11 16.85
CA GLN A 568 -32.11 30.55 16.17
C GLN A 568 -32.65 29.36 15.38
N VAL A 569 -33.75 28.79 15.87
CA VAL A 569 -34.64 27.96 15.05
C VAL A 569 -35.09 28.84 13.87
N PRO A 570 -34.91 28.44 12.61
CA PRO A 570 -35.40 29.22 11.48
C PRO A 570 -36.92 29.32 11.59
N ARG A 571 -37.45 30.55 11.69
CA ARG A 571 -38.87 30.77 11.47
C ARG A 571 -39.16 30.36 10.03
N ILE A 572 -40.04 29.39 9.84
CA ILE A 572 -40.63 29.06 8.54
C ILE A 572 -41.28 30.35 8.04
N SER A 573 -40.65 31.03 7.09
CA SER A 573 -41.25 32.17 6.41
C SER A 573 -42.44 31.65 5.60
N HIS A 574 -43.60 32.28 5.74
CA HIS A 574 -44.88 31.98 5.06
C HIS A 574 -44.84 32.00 3.50
N ALA A 575 -43.67 32.06 2.88
CA ALA A 575 -43.49 32.11 1.43
C ALA A 575 -43.35 30.72 0.75
N HIS A 576 -43.21 29.61 1.50
CA HIS A 576 -43.03 28.27 0.92
C HIS A 576 -44.22 27.31 1.15
N THR A 577 -45.34 27.81 1.65
CA THR A 577 -46.58 27.04 1.89
C THR A 577 -47.29 26.57 0.61
N ASN A 578 -46.84 26.97 -0.58
CA ASN A 578 -47.53 26.64 -1.84
C ASN A 578 -47.05 25.36 -2.53
N TYR A 579 -46.09 24.61 -1.97
CA TYR A 579 -45.62 23.33 -2.55
C TYR A 579 -46.16 22.06 -1.86
N PHE A 580 -46.93 22.20 -0.78
CA PHE A 580 -47.51 21.09 -0.03
C PHE A 580 -49.04 21.19 0.03
N GLN A 581 -49.70 21.23 -1.13
CA GLN A 581 -51.12 20.89 -1.26
C GLN A 581 -51.34 20.23 -2.62
N ARG A 582 -50.91 18.98 -2.75
CA ARG A 582 -51.56 17.89 -3.48
C ARG A 582 -50.65 16.65 -3.40
N ASP A 583 -51.32 15.52 -3.20
CA ASP A 583 -50.86 14.14 -3.02
C ASP A 583 -50.42 13.72 -1.60
#